data_AF-A0A5B6W2F8-F1
#
_entry.id   AF-A0A5B6W2F8-F1
#
_cell.length_a   1.000
_cell.length_b   1.000
_cell.length_c   1.000
_cell.angle_alpha   90.00
_cell.angle_beta   90.00
_cell.angle_gamma   90.00
#
_symmetry.space_group_name_H-M   'P 1'
#
loop_
_entity.id
_entity.type
_entity.pdbx_description
1 polymer ?
#
loop_
_entity_poly.entity_id
_entity_poly.type
_entity_poly.pdbx_seq_one_letter_code
_entity_poly.pdbx_strand_id
1 'polypeptide(L)'
;MSTVIMQAQKEAPPDMQCKDKFLLQSVVASPGATAKDITSEMFNKESEHHVEECKLRVIYVAPPRPPSPVREGSEEGLSPRASVSDNGSLNAAESVNE
;
A
#
# COMPACT_ATOMS: atom_id res chain seq x y z
N MET A 1 3.79 -18.56 -19.03
CA MET A 1 3.92 -18.18 -17.60
C MET A 1 2.54 -18.22 -17.00
N SER A 2 2.37 -18.90 -15.87
CA SER A 2 1.11 -18.88 -15.14
C SER A 2 1.14 -17.72 -14.15
N THR A 3 0.26 -16.74 -14.33
CA THR A 3 0.21 -15.53 -13.49
C THR A 3 -1.06 -15.56 -12.65
N VAL A 4 -0.92 -15.31 -11.35
CA VAL A 4 -2.06 -15.11 -10.44
C VAL A 4 -2.30 -13.61 -10.30
N ILE A 5 -3.48 -13.15 -10.69
CA ILE A 5 -3.86 -11.73 -10.62
C ILE A 5 -5.05 -11.61 -9.67
N MET A 6 -4.86 -10.86 -8.59
CA MET A 6 -5.97 -10.50 -7.71
C MET A 6 -6.82 -9.42 -8.37
N GLN A 7 -8.13 -9.62 -8.41
CA GLN A 7 -9.05 -8.61 -8.90
C GLN A 7 -9.07 -7.41 -7.94
N ALA A 8 -9.19 -6.20 -8.49
CA ALA A 8 -9.23 -4.98 -7.70
C ALA A 8 -10.44 -5.00 -6.76
N GLN A 9 -10.19 -4.79 -5.46
CA GLN A 9 -11.23 -4.69 -4.46
C GLN A 9 -11.77 -3.25 -4.42
N LYS A 10 -13.10 -3.10 -4.29
CA LYS A 10 -13.72 -1.78 -4.11
C LYS A 10 -13.50 -1.22 -2.70
N GLU A 11 -13.50 -2.11 -1.71
CA GLU A 11 -13.29 -1.80 -0.30
C GLU A 11 -12.53 -2.97 0.35
N ALA A 12 -11.76 -2.69 1.39
CA ALA A 12 -11.10 -3.72 2.18
C ALA A 12 -12.13 -4.56 2.95
N PRO A 13 -12.00 -5.90 2.98
CA PRO A 13 -12.89 -6.74 3.76
C PRO A 13 -12.75 -6.45 5.28
N PRO A 14 -13.84 -6.45 6.07
CA PRO A 14 -13.82 -6.02 7.47
C PRO A 14 -12.83 -6.76 8.38
N ASP A 15 -12.53 -8.02 8.07
CA ASP A 15 -11.61 -8.87 8.83
C ASP A 15 -10.21 -8.99 8.20
N MET A 16 -10.00 -8.39 7.01
CA MET A 16 -8.78 -8.56 6.21
C MET A 16 -8.42 -10.04 5.96
N GLN A 17 -9.42 -10.94 5.90
CA GLN A 17 -9.19 -12.35 5.64
C GLN A 17 -9.61 -12.73 4.22
N CYS A 18 -8.78 -13.57 3.60
CA CYS A 18 -9.14 -14.29 2.38
C CYS A 18 -9.36 -15.76 2.72
N LYS A 19 -10.48 -16.34 2.27
CA LYS A 19 -10.76 -17.77 2.44
C LYS A 19 -10.21 -18.60 1.28
N ASP A 20 -9.70 -17.94 0.25
CA ASP A 20 -9.17 -18.59 -0.93
C ASP A 20 -7.90 -19.38 -0.61
N LYS A 21 -7.75 -20.49 -1.33
CA LYS A 21 -6.60 -21.38 -1.23
C LYS A 21 -6.16 -21.73 -2.64
N PHE A 22 -4.87 -21.71 -2.87
CA PHE A 22 -4.28 -22.30 -4.06
C PHE A 22 -3.73 -23.67 -3.72
N LEU A 23 -3.98 -24.63 -4.60
CA LEU A 23 -3.31 -25.92 -4.57
C LEU A 23 -2.23 -25.90 -5.65
N LEU A 24 -0.97 -25.99 -5.24
CA LEU A 24 0.13 -26.28 -6.15
C LEU A 24 0.31 -27.79 -6.16
N GLN A 25 0.30 -28.38 -7.35
CA GLN A 25 0.65 -29.78 -7.56
C GLN A 25 1.88 -29.85 -8.45
N SER A 26 2.83 -30.70 -8.09
CA SER A 26 4.04 -30.96 -8.87
C SER A 26 4.27 -32.45 -9.03
N VAL A 27 4.84 -32.82 -10.17
CA VAL A 27 5.21 -34.18 -10.56
C VAL A 27 6.57 -34.12 -11.22
N VAL A 28 7.38 -35.14 -11.01
CA VAL A 28 8.66 -35.30 -11.71
C VAL A 28 8.39 -35.64 -13.16
N ALA A 29 8.78 -34.76 -14.07
CA ALA A 29 8.68 -35.01 -15.50
C ALA A 29 9.86 -35.86 -16.00
N SER A 30 9.62 -36.70 -17.01
CA SER A 30 10.68 -37.45 -17.68
C SER A 30 11.69 -36.51 -18.34
N PRO A 31 12.98 -36.88 -18.43
CA PRO A 31 13.98 -36.08 -19.12
C PRO A 31 13.55 -35.78 -20.57
N GLY A 32 13.60 -34.50 -20.95
CA GLY A 32 13.21 -34.05 -22.29
C GLY A 32 11.70 -33.94 -22.54
N ALA A 33 10.86 -34.15 -21.51
CA ALA A 33 9.42 -33.93 -21.62
C ALA A 33 9.09 -32.49 -22.04
N THR A 34 8.11 -32.36 -22.93
CA THR A 34 7.61 -31.09 -23.42
C THR A 34 6.22 -30.80 -22.85
N ALA A 35 5.72 -29.58 -23.04
CA ALA A 35 4.38 -29.21 -22.58
C ALA A 35 3.25 -30.07 -23.20
N LYS A 36 3.49 -30.71 -24.35
CA LYS A 36 2.50 -31.59 -25.01
C LYS A 36 2.40 -32.96 -24.34
N ASP A 37 3.45 -33.37 -23.64
CA ASP A 37 3.53 -34.66 -22.94
C ASP A 37 2.91 -34.58 -21.54
N ILE A 38 2.57 -33.36 -21.08
CA ILE A 38 1.92 -33.13 -19.80
C ILE A 38 0.44 -33.49 -19.93
N THR A 39 0.03 -34.54 -19.22
CA THR A 39 -1.36 -34.99 -19.14
C THR A 39 -1.92 -34.85 -17.73
N SER A 40 -3.24 -34.80 -17.59
CA SER A 40 -3.89 -34.75 -16.27
C SER A 40 -3.64 -36.03 -15.45
N GLU A 41 -3.38 -37.16 -16.10
CA GLU A 41 -3.08 -38.44 -15.45
C GLU A 41 -1.81 -38.38 -14.59
N MET A 42 -0.82 -37.60 -15.01
CA MET A 42 0.43 -37.39 -14.26
C MET A 42 0.21 -36.78 -12.86
N PHE A 43 -0.94 -36.16 -12.64
CA PHE A 43 -1.31 -35.52 -11.37
C PHE A 43 -2.31 -36.37 -10.55
N ASN A 44 -2.60 -37.61 -10.98
CA ASN A 44 -3.44 -38.53 -10.22
C ASN A 44 -2.64 -39.27 -9.14
N LYS A 45 -3.03 -39.10 -7.87
CA LYS A 45 -2.39 -39.76 -6.71
C LYS A 45 -2.61 -41.27 -6.60
N GLU A 46 -3.60 -41.81 -7.30
CA GLU A 46 -3.86 -43.26 -7.35
C GLU A 46 -2.96 -43.98 -8.35
N SER A 47 -2.23 -43.23 -9.17
CA SER A 47 -1.22 -43.77 -10.09
C SER A 47 0.13 -43.99 -9.40
N GLU A 48 1.09 -44.58 -10.10
CA GLU A 48 2.47 -44.73 -9.62
C GLU A 48 3.23 -43.38 -9.53
N HIS A 49 2.66 -42.29 -10.04
CA HIS A 49 3.30 -40.99 -10.03
C HIS A 49 3.36 -40.39 -8.62
N HIS A 50 4.57 -39.94 -8.23
CA HIS A 50 4.75 -39.17 -7.01
C HIS A 50 4.29 -37.73 -7.24
N VAL A 51 3.08 -37.42 -6.78
CA VAL A 51 2.50 -36.07 -6.83
C VAL A 51 2.72 -35.37 -5.49
N GLU A 52 3.52 -34.30 -5.51
CA GLU A 52 3.69 -33.42 -4.37
C GLU A 52 2.60 -32.33 -4.37
N GLU A 53 2.07 -32.02 -3.19
CA GLU A 53 1.06 -30.99 -3.03
C GLU A 53 1.46 -29.95 -1.99
N CYS A 54 1.29 -28.68 -2.35
CA CYS A 54 1.44 -27.56 -1.44
C CYS A 54 0.16 -26.72 -1.43
N LYS A 55 -0.48 -26.63 -0.25
CA LYS A 55 -1.67 -25.79 -0.05
C LYS A 55 -1.23 -24.41 0.42
N LEU A 56 -1.43 -23.42 -0.44
CA LEU A 56 -1.09 -22.03 -0.17
C LEU A 56 -2.36 -21.28 0.25
N ARG A 57 -2.29 -20.58 1.38
CA ARG A 57 -3.38 -19.69 1.84
C ARG A 57 -3.14 -18.28 1.35
N VAL A 58 -4.20 -17.60 0.95
CA VAL A 58 -4.16 -16.17 0.65
C VAL A 58 -4.33 -15.39 1.95
N ILE A 59 -3.47 -14.40 2.17
CA ILE A 59 -3.58 -13.46 3.28
C ILE A 59 -3.62 -12.03 2.73
N TYR A 60 -4.45 -11.18 3.31
CA TYR A 60 -4.39 -9.75 3.03
C TYR A 60 -3.53 -9.08 4.09
N VAL A 61 -2.66 -8.18 3.64
CA VAL A 61 -1.81 -7.38 4.52
C VAL A 61 -2.08 -5.91 4.25
N ALA A 62 -2.14 -5.10 5.30
CA ALA A 62 -2.29 -3.66 5.16
C ALA A 62 -1.08 -3.08 4.40
N PRO A 63 -1.27 -2.05 3.58
CA PRO A 63 -0.16 -1.34 2.96
C PRO A 63 0.82 -0.81 4.01
N PRO A 64 2.12 -0.70 3.69
CA PRO A 64 3.09 -0.07 4.56
C PRO A 64 2.65 1.36 4.94
N ARG A 65 2.91 1.76 6.19
CA ARG A 65 2.64 3.13 6.63
C ARG A 65 3.44 4.13 5.78
N PRO A 66 2.85 5.25 5.34
CA PRO A 66 3.58 6.29 4.65
C PRO A 66 4.68 6.86 5.57
N PRO A 67 5.82 7.32 5.01
CA PRO A 67 6.83 8.00 5.81
C PRO A 67 6.22 9.25 6.46
N SER A 68 6.62 9.54 7.71
CA SER A 68 6.14 10.75 8.40
C SER A 68 6.53 11.99 7.61
N PRO A 69 5.64 13.01 7.49
CA PRO A 69 5.98 14.26 6.83
C PRO A 69 7.24 14.85 7.46
N VAL A 70 8.27 15.06 6.64
CA VAL A 70 9.45 15.83 7.06
C VAL A 70 8.95 17.25 7.29
N ARG A 71 9.21 17.83 8.47
CA ARG A 71 8.94 19.25 8.71
C ARG A 71 9.73 20.05 7.69
N GLU A 72 9.05 20.64 6.72
CA GLU A 72 9.62 21.71 5.93
C GLU A 72 9.84 22.89 6.88
N GLY A 73 11.11 23.16 7.18
CA GLY A 73 11.46 24.35 7.93
C GLY A 73 11.10 25.56 7.08
N SER A 74 10.05 26.29 7.46
CA SER A 74 9.88 27.66 7.00
C SER A 74 11.02 28.48 7.59
N GLU A 75 12.10 28.63 6.83
CA GLU A 75 13.04 29.73 6.99
C GLU A 75 12.50 30.97 6.25
N GLU A 76 11.21 31.29 6.43
CA GLU A 76 10.72 32.62 6.07
C GLU A 76 11.25 33.60 7.12
N GLY A 77 12.44 34.12 6.80
CA GLY A 77 13.18 35.07 7.60
C GLY A 77 12.26 36.13 8.19
N LEU A 78 12.37 36.30 9.50
CA LEU A 78 11.81 37.42 10.23
C LEU A 78 12.28 38.72 9.58
N SER A 79 11.44 39.28 8.70
CA SER A 79 11.73 40.53 8.00
C SER A 79 11.80 41.66 9.05
N PRO A 80 12.90 42.42 9.15
CA PRO A 80 13.08 43.39 10.23
C PRO A 80 12.01 44.48 10.17
N ARG A 81 11.38 44.72 11.31
CA ARG A 81 10.40 45.78 11.57
C ARG A 81 10.93 47.13 11.06
N ALA A 82 10.26 47.70 10.04
CA ALA A 82 10.53 49.06 9.62
C ALA A 82 10.11 50.04 10.74
N SER A 83 11.10 50.71 11.32
CA SER A 83 10.93 51.83 12.24
C SER A 83 11.14 53.14 11.49
N VAL A 84 10.11 53.98 11.37
CA VAL A 84 10.18 55.42 11.03
C VAL A 84 8.96 56.09 11.68
N SER A 85 9.09 56.75 12.83
CA SER A 85 9.52 58.13 13.12
C SER A 85 8.39 59.17 13.06
N ASP A 86 8.48 60.06 14.04
CA ASP A 86 7.54 61.00 14.65
C ASP A 86 7.18 62.23 13.79
N ASN A 87 5.97 62.76 13.95
CA ASN A 87 5.76 64.21 14.10
C ASN A 87 4.32 64.55 14.56
N GLY A 88 4.21 65.22 15.72
CA GLY A 88 3.00 65.95 16.18
C GLY A 88 2.62 67.12 15.25
N SER A 89 1.56 67.90 15.44
CA SER A 89 0.68 68.26 16.56
C SER A 89 -0.42 69.17 15.92
N LEU A 90 -1.72 69.19 16.26
CA LEU A 90 -2.35 69.92 17.38
C LEU A 90 -3.89 69.90 17.21
N ASN A 91 -4.61 69.68 18.32
CA ASN A 91 -5.88 70.30 18.79
C ASN A 91 -7.16 70.13 17.94
N ALA A 92 -8.40 69.98 18.42
CA ALA A 92 -9.13 69.96 19.71
C ALA A 92 -10.44 69.17 19.40
N ALA A 93 -11.22 68.59 20.31
CA ALA A 93 -11.76 69.15 21.53
C ALA A 93 -12.25 68.03 22.46
N GLU A 94 -12.12 68.31 23.76
CA GLU A 94 -12.77 67.60 24.86
C GLU A 94 -14.29 67.78 24.82
N SER A 95 -15.04 66.72 25.12
CA SER A 95 -16.05 66.77 26.20
C SER A 95 -16.46 65.35 26.60
N VAL A 96 -16.52 65.18 27.90
CA VAL A 96 -16.69 63.96 28.69
C VAL A 96 -18.17 63.85 29.14
N ASN A 97 -18.63 62.61 29.39
CA ASN A 97 -19.90 62.17 30.04
C ASN A 97 -21.13 62.11 29.10
N GLU A 98 -21.98 61.08 29.11
CA GLU A 98 -22.48 60.20 30.20
C GLU A 98 -22.47 58.71 29.83
#